data_AF-A0A7M2X5D8-F1
#
_entry.id   AF-A0A7M2X5D8-F1
#
_cell.length_a   1.000
_cell.length_b   1.000
_cell.length_c   1.000
_cell.angle_alpha   90.00
_cell.angle_beta   90.00
_cell.angle_gamma   90.00
#
_symmetry.space_group_name_H-M   'P 1'
#
loop_
_entity.id
_entity.type
_entity.pdbx_description
1 polymer ?
#
loop_
_entity_poly.entity_id
_entity_poly.type
_entity_poly.pdbx_seq_one_letter_code
_entity_poly.pdbx_strand_id
1 'polypeptide(L)'
;MARGRKRKAGRRHPCGKLAPASVGETQREVVATVLEARQRHYGVTERQAKDDRLGTALGRVAFAGKITLDQYAAGEMYGEIMARNRAVMGLPMDQPRSVTALLINEGIFGGSAPDHDPDLVDKVRRRAAAAIMMLRTADHDALGAVGRKPSALVHAVVCHEAEASNWSAADIINLGHGLDALRRLFRIGSDSS
;
A
#
# COMPACT_ATOMS: atom_id res chain seq x y z
N MET A 1 42.42 16.27 -30.33
CA MET A 1 41.26 15.37 -30.11
C MET A 1 41.07 15.17 -28.61
N ALA A 2 39.93 15.56 -28.05
CA ALA A 2 39.68 15.40 -26.61
C ALA A 2 39.50 13.91 -26.28
N ARG A 3 40.40 13.37 -25.45
CA ARG A 3 40.36 11.98 -25.00
C ARG A 3 39.12 11.80 -24.11
N GLY A 4 38.11 11.10 -24.60
CA GLY A 4 36.83 10.93 -23.90
C GLY A 4 36.96 10.31 -22.51
N ARG A 5 35.91 10.41 -21.70
CA ARG A 5 35.87 9.90 -20.31
C ARG A 5 36.35 8.45 -20.25
N LYS A 6 37.36 8.20 -19.40
CA LYS A 6 37.92 6.86 -19.16
C LYS A 6 36.79 5.89 -18.78
N ARG A 7 36.72 4.76 -19.49
CA ARG A 7 35.68 3.75 -19.25
C ARG A 7 35.90 3.07 -17.90
N LYS A 8 34.81 2.74 -17.20
CA LYS A 8 34.84 1.91 -15.98
C LYS A 8 35.48 0.55 -16.30
N ALA A 9 36.35 0.07 -15.41
CA ALA A 9 37.02 -1.22 -15.53
C ALA A 9 36.03 -2.39 -15.42
N GLY A 10 36.33 -3.52 -16.08
CA GLY A 10 35.53 -4.76 -16.01
C GLY A 10 35.37 -5.48 -17.35
N ARG A 11 35.04 -6.78 -17.28
CA ARG A 11 34.71 -7.62 -18.45
C ARG A 11 33.44 -7.09 -19.10
N ARG A 12 33.31 -7.21 -20.42
CA ARG A 12 32.16 -6.68 -21.18
C ARG A 12 31.54 -7.75 -22.07
N HIS A 13 30.24 -7.66 -22.28
CA HIS A 13 29.56 -8.40 -23.34
C HIS A 13 29.97 -7.84 -24.72
N PRO A 14 29.80 -8.60 -25.81
CA PRO A 14 30.08 -8.12 -27.17
C PRO A 14 29.36 -6.81 -27.54
N CYS A 15 28.19 -6.54 -26.93
CA CYS A 15 27.44 -5.29 -27.07
C CYS A 15 28.03 -4.08 -26.29
N GLY A 16 29.17 -4.25 -25.62
CA GLY A 16 29.88 -3.18 -24.91
C GLY A 16 29.37 -2.87 -23.49
N LYS A 17 28.25 -3.45 -23.04
CA LYS A 17 27.81 -3.40 -21.63
C LYS A 17 28.80 -4.13 -20.72
N LEU A 18 29.01 -3.60 -19.51
CA LEU A 18 29.79 -4.32 -18.48
C LEU A 18 29.08 -5.63 -18.16
N ALA A 19 29.82 -6.72 -18.20
CA ALA A 19 29.34 -8.01 -17.74
C ALA A 19 29.25 -7.96 -16.21
N PRO A 20 28.14 -8.41 -15.61
CA PRO A 20 28.00 -8.47 -14.16
C PRO A 20 29.08 -9.38 -13.57
N ALA A 21 29.51 -9.06 -12.34
CA ALA A 21 30.60 -9.76 -11.66
C ALA A 21 30.21 -11.18 -11.20
N SER A 22 28.92 -11.47 -11.09
CA SER A 22 28.38 -12.79 -10.74
C SER A 22 27.35 -13.25 -11.78
N VAL A 23 27.27 -14.57 -11.95
CA VAL A 23 26.29 -15.28 -12.75
C VAL A 23 24.91 -15.10 -12.10
N GLY A 24 24.18 -14.08 -12.52
CA GLY A 24 22.83 -13.78 -12.05
C GLY A 24 22.80 -13.28 -10.59
N GLU A 25 22.05 -12.21 -10.35
CA GLU A 25 21.71 -11.84 -8.98
C GLU A 25 20.83 -12.94 -8.40
N THR A 26 21.25 -13.51 -7.28
CA THR A 26 20.41 -14.48 -6.56
C THR A 26 19.23 -13.74 -5.95
N GLN A 27 18.07 -14.39 -5.81
CA GLN A 27 16.91 -13.79 -5.15
C GLN A 27 17.29 -13.18 -3.79
N ARG A 28 18.22 -13.82 -3.06
CA ARG A 28 18.77 -13.33 -1.79
C ARG A 28 19.43 -11.95 -1.91
N GLU A 29 20.22 -11.72 -2.95
CA GLU A 29 20.87 -10.43 -3.20
C GLU A 29 19.86 -9.35 -3.58
N VAL A 30 18.81 -9.72 -4.32
CA VAL A 30 17.72 -8.80 -4.73
C VAL A 30 16.94 -8.28 -3.53
N VAL A 31 16.58 -9.15 -2.57
CA VAL A 31 15.83 -8.73 -1.36
C VAL A 31 16.71 -8.20 -0.24
N ALA A 32 18.03 -8.41 -0.26
CA ALA A 32 18.93 -7.99 0.81
C ALA A 32 18.81 -6.50 1.13
N THR A 33 18.77 -5.64 0.11
CA THR A 33 18.63 -4.18 0.28
C THR A 33 17.31 -3.80 0.94
N VAL A 34 16.21 -4.48 0.60
CA VAL A 34 14.90 -4.22 1.19
C VAL A 34 14.87 -4.66 2.66
N LEU A 35 15.42 -5.84 2.97
CA LEU A 35 15.48 -6.34 4.34
C LEU A 35 16.36 -5.46 5.23
N GLU A 36 17.52 -5.00 4.72
CA GLU A 36 18.38 -4.06 5.43
C GLU A 36 17.67 -2.72 5.68
N ALA A 37 16.98 -2.19 4.67
CA ALA A 37 16.21 -0.96 4.80
C ALA A 37 15.10 -1.10 5.86
N ARG A 38 14.36 -2.21 5.86
CA ARG A 38 13.31 -2.49 6.86
C ARG A 38 13.88 -2.53 8.27
N GLN A 39 15.01 -3.21 8.48
CA GLN A 39 15.68 -3.27 9.79
C GLN A 39 16.06 -1.86 10.27
N ARG A 40 16.68 -1.06 9.40
CA ARG A 40 17.12 0.31 9.73
C ARG A 40 15.95 1.26 10.03
N HIS A 41 14.90 1.21 9.22
CA HIS A 41 13.77 2.15 9.31
C HIS A 41 12.76 1.79 10.39
N TYR A 42 12.53 0.50 10.61
CA TYR A 42 11.48 0.02 11.51
C TYR A 42 12.03 -0.60 12.79
N GLY A 43 13.37 -0.69 12.95
CA GLY A 43 14.00 -1.23 14.14
C GLY A 43 13.70 -2.72 14.37
N VAL A 44 13.38 -3.45 13.29
CA VAL A 44 13.00 -4.87 13.35
C VAL A 44 14.21 -5.78 13.17
N THR A 45 14.11 -7.01 13.65
CA THR A 45 15.14 -8.04 13.41
C THR A 45 15.10 -8.54 11.95
N GLU A 46 16.17 -9.18 11.47
CA GLU A 46 16.19 -9.79 10.12
C GLU A 46 15.02 -10.77 9.90
N ARG A 47 14.66 -11.56 10.93
CA ARG A 47 13.54 -12.49 10.85
C ARG A 47 12.21 -11.76 10.68
N GLN A 48 12.01 -10.67 11.43
CA GLN A 48 10.80 -9.84 11.34
C GLN A 48 10.75 -9.01 10.06
N ALA A 49 11.90 -8.60 9.52
CA ALA A 49 11.98 -7.85 8.26
C ALA A 49 11.38 -8.61 7.07
N LYS A 50 11.29 -9.94 7.16
CA LYS A 50 10.65 -10.82 6.18
C LYS A 50 9.12 -10.85 6.27
N ASP A 51 8.52 -10.21 7.28
CA ASP A 51 7.07 -10.09 7.39
C ASP A 51 6.55 -9.14 6.30
N ASP A 52 5.64 -9.64 5.47
CA ASP A 52 5.08 -8.89 4.35
C ASP A 52 4.30 -7.65 4.81
N ARG A 53 3.73 -7.69 6.03
CA ARG A 53 2.98 -6.56 6.61
C ARG A 53 3.82 -5.31 6.77
N LEU A 54 5.15 -5.43 6.86
CA LEU A 54 6.02 -4.26 6.93
C LEU A 54 6.04 -3.42 5.63
N GLY A 55 5.52 -3.99 4.53
CA GLY A 55 5.43 -3.32 3.23
C GLY A 55 4.43 -2.17 3.17
N THR A 56 3.43 -2.12 4.06
CA THR A 56 2.36 -1.10 4.05
C THR A 56 2.24 -0.42 5.40
N ALA A 57 1.74 0.81 5.43
CA ALA A 57 1.50 1.56 6.66
C ALA A 57 0.50 0.83 7.57
N LEU A 58 -0.59 0.31 7.00
CA LEU A 58 -1.58 -0.48 7.73
C LEU A 58 -0.94 -1.75 8.33
N GLY A 59 -0.12 -2.45 7.55
CA GLY A 59 0.53 -3.66 8.01
C GLY A 59 1.56 -3.40 9.11
N ARG A 60 2.26 -2.25 9.09
CA ARG A 60 3.13 -1.83 10.20
C ARG A 60 2.34 -1.58 11.50
N VAL A 61 1.15 -0.99 11.41
CA VAL A 61 0.26 -0.80 12.58
C VAL A 61 -0.20 -2.15 13.13
N ALA A 62 -0.57 -3.10 12.26
CA ALA A 62 -0.93 -4.45 12.66
C ALA A 62 0.25 -5.23 13.26
N PHE A 63 1.44 -5.11 12.66
CA PHE A 63 2.67 -5.71 13.15
C PHE A 63 3.04 -5.19 14.54
N ALA A 64 2.82 -3.90 14.80
CA ALA A 64 2.99 -3.28 16.12
C ALA A 64 1.90 -3.68 17.15
N GLY A 65 0.92 -4.51 16.76
CA GLY A 65 -0.15 -4.97 17.65
C GLY A 65 -1.18 -3.90 18.01
N LYS A 66 -1.22 -2.78 17.27
CA LYS A 66 -2.14 -1.65 17.52
C LYS A 66 -3.55 -1.89 16.98
N ILE A 67 -3.69 -2.81 16.03
CA ILE A 67 -4.96 -3.26 15.45
C ILE A 67 -4.97 -4.79 15.36
N THR A 68 -6.16 -5.38 15.35
CA THR A 68 -6.34 -6.83 15.23
C THR A 68 -6.11 -7.33 13.80
N LEU A 69 -5.95 -8.64 13.63
CA LEU A 69 -5.84 -9.24 12.29
C LEU A 69 -7.11 -9.06 11.46
N ASP A 70 -8.29 -9.11 12.10
CA ASP A 70 -9.57 -8.86 11.43
C ASP A 70 -9.70 -7.41 10.96
N GLN A 71 -9.24 -6.46 11.78
CA GLN A 71 -9.18 -5.04 11.42
C GLN A 71 -8.19 -4.80 10.28
N TYR A 72 -7.04 -5.48 10.30
CA TYR A 72 -6.07 -5.46 9.21
C TYR A 72 -6.68 -5.94 7.89
N ALA A 73 -7.33 -7.12 7.89
CA ALA A 73 -7.99 -7.67 6.72
C ALA A 73 -9.13 -6.77 6.19
N ALA A 74 -9.88 -6.14 7.10
CA ALA A 74 -10.91 -5.16 6.73
C ALA A 74 -10.31 -3.91 6.06
N GLY A 75 -9.17 -3.43 6.56
CA GLY A 75 -8.44 -2.33 5.96
C GLY A 75 -7.87 -2.67 4.58
N GLU A 76 -7.31 -3.87 4.39
CA GLU A 76 -6.84 -4.34 3.07
C GLU A 76 -7.98 -4.38 2.04
N MET A 77 -9.12 -4.95 2.41
CA MET A 77 -10.30 -5.01 1.54
C MET A 77 -10.84 -3.61 1.19
N TYR A 78 -10.84 -2.69 2.16
CA TYR A 78 -11.20 -1.30 1.91
C TYR A 78 -10.24 -0.63 0.93
N GLY A 79 -8.93 -0.81 1.11
CA GLY A 79 -7.91 -0.27 0.20
C GLY A 79 -8.08 -0.77 -1.23
N GLU A 80 -8.34 -2.07 -1.39
CA GLU A 80 -8.61 -2.67 -2.70
C GLU A 80 -9.88 -2.08 -3.35
N ILE A 81 -10.97 -1.93 -2.59
CA ILE A 81 -12.22 -1.34 -3.09
C ILE A 81 -11.98 0.12 -3.54
N MET A 82 -11.24 0.90 -2.75
CA MET A 82 -10.97 2.31 -3.07
C MET A 82 -10.04 2.46 -4.27
N ALA A 83 -9.00 1.61 -4.39
CA ALA A 83 -8.11 1.59 -5.55
C ALA A 83 -8.88 1.23 -6.84
N ARG A 84 -9.72 0.19 -6.79
CA ARG A 84 -10.59 -0.20 -7.92
C ARG A 84 -11.57 0.91 -8.27
N ASN A 85 -12.20 1.54 -7.29
CA ASN A 85 -13.12 2.65 -7.53
C ASN A 85 -12.43 3.84 -8.20
N ARG A 86 -11.21 4.20 -7.80
CA ARG A 86 -10.44 5.26 -8.46
C ARG A 86 -10.11 4.91 -9.91
N ALA A 87 -9.64 3.68 -10.16
CA ALA A 87 -9.31 3.21 -11.51
C ALA A 87 -10.54 3.26 -12.44
N VAL A 88 -11.67 2.74 -11.99
CA VAL A 88 -12.93 2.74 -12.76
C VAL A 88 -13.45 4.14 -13.02
N MET A 89 -13.33 5.05 -12.04
CA MET A 89 -13.80 6.43 -12.18
C MET A 89 -12.81 7.31 -12.97
N GLY A 90 -11.69 6.77 -13.46
CA GLY A 90 -10.65 7.52 -14.17
C GLY A 90 -9.98 8.59 -13.31
N LEU A 91 -10.02 8.44 -11.97
CA LEU A 91 -9.42 9.40 -11.06
C LEU A 91 -7.89 9.23 -11.07
N PRO A 92 -7.13 10.34 -11.04
CA PRO A 92 -5.69 10.27 -10.96
C PRO A 92 -5.24 9.55 -9.69
N MET A 93 -4.11 8.86 -9.77
CA MET A 93 -3.50 8.24 -8.59
C MET A 93 -3.07 9.31 -7.59
N ASP A 94 -3.29 9.04 -6.30
CA ASP A 94 -3.05 10.01 -5.21
C ASP A 94 -1.57 10.37 -5.03
N GLN A 95 -0.68 9.47 -5.44
CA GLN A 95 0.76 9.71 -5.45
C GLN A 95 1.23 9.90 -6.88
N PRO A 96 1.81 11.06 -7.24
CA PRO A 96 2.36 11.28 -8.56
C PRO A 96 3.50 10.29 -8.79
N ARG A 97 3.29 9.34 -9.70
CA ARG A 97 4.36 8.43 -10.16
C ARG A 97 5.05 9.05 -11.38
N SER A 98 6.37 8.92 -11.43
CA SER A 98 7.13 9.34 -12.60
C SER A 98 6.63 8.59 -13.83
N VAL A 99 6.19 9.32 -14.86
CA VAL A 99 5.81 8.76 -16.17
C VAL A 99 6.94 7.91 -16.73
N THR A 100 8.20 8.31 -16.55
CA THR A 100 9.36 7.52 -16.96
C THR A 100 9.47 6.20 -16.20
N ALA A 101 9.17 6.18 -14.91
CA ALA A 101 9.18 4.94 -14.12
C ALA A 101 8.02 4.00 -14.52
N LEU A 102 6.84 4.56 -14.83
CA LEU A 102 5.70 3.79 -15.36
C LEU A 102 6.00 3.21 -16.75
N LEU A 103 6.60 4.00 -17.65
CA LEU A 103 6.98 3.55 -18.99
C LEU A 103 8.06 2.46 -18.96
N ILE A 104 9.00 2.53 -18.01
CA ILE A 104 10.07 1.54 -17.86
C ILE A 104 9.56 0.23 -17.21
N ASN A 105 8.69 0.32 -16.20
CA ASN A 105 8.24 -0.85 -15.44
C ASN A 105 6.99 -1.52 -16.02
N GLU A 106 6.04 -0.74 -16.50
CA GLU A 106 4.71 -1.22 -16.93
C GLU A 106 4.55 -1.22 -18.46
N GLY A 107 5.43 -0.52 -19.18
CA GLY A 107 5.50 -0.61 -20.65
C GLY A 107 4.26 -0.10 -21.38
N ILE A 108 3.52 0.88 -20.84
CA ILE A 108 2.23 1.27 -21.42
C ILE A 108 2.37 2.48 -22.36
N PHE A 109 2.37 2.17 -23.66
CA PHE A 109 1.83 3.02 -24.73
C PHE A 109 0.36 3.30 -24.46
N GLY A 110 -0.11 4.53 -24.71
CA GLY A 110 -1.46 5.01 -24.45
C GLY A 110 -2.55 3.96 -24.70
N GLY A 111 -2.99 3.33 -23.61
CA GLY A 111 -4.16 2.48 -23.61
C GLY A 111 -5.38 3.39 -23.56
N SER A 112 -6.26 3.27 -24.55
CA SER A 112 -7.65 3.71 -24.41
C SER A 112 -8.18 3.26 -23.06
N ALA A 113 -8.95 4.11 -22.37
CA ALA A 113 -9.65 3.72 -21.16
C ALA A 113 -10.30 2.35 -21.42
N PRO A 114 -10.02 1.31 -20.62
CA PRO A 114 -10.70 0.04 -20.81
C PRO A 114 -12.20 0.32 -20.74
N ASP A 115 -12.94 -0.10 -21.78
CA ASP A 115 -14.40 -0.11 -21.73
C ASP A 115 -14.78 -1.09 -20.61
N HIS A 116 -14.94 -0.55 -19.40
CA HIS A 116 -15.36 -1.32 -18.26
C HIS A 116 -16.82 -1.69 -18.46
N ASP A 117 -17.13 -2.98 -18.28
CA ASP A 117 -18.50 -3.47 -18.21
C ASP A 117 -19.33 -2.59 -17.24
N PRO A 118 -20.41 -1.95 -17.70
CA PRO A 118 -21.25 -1.08 -16.87
C PRO A 118 -21.70 -1.73 -15.56
N ASP A 119 -21.96 -3.04 -15.57
CA ASP A 119 -22.39 -3.77 -14.37
C ASP A 119 -21.25 -3.88 -13.34
N LEU A 120 -20.01 -4.06 -13.82
CA LEU A 120 -18.82 -4.05 -12.97
C LEU A 120 -18.60 -2.66 -12.37
N VAL A 121 -18.74 -1.61 -13.18
CA VAL A 121 -18.62 -0.21 -12.74
C VAL A 121 -19.61 0.07 -11.61
N ASP A 122 -20.88 -0.26 -11.82
CA ASP A 122 -21.93 -0.05 -10.81
C ASP A 122 -21.68 -0.86 -9.54
N LYS A 123 -21.21 -2.11 -9.66
CA LYS A 123 -20.87 -2.94 -8.51
C LYS A 123 -19.73 -2.34 -7.69
N VAL A 124 -18.67 -1.87 -8.34
CA VAL A 124 -17.53 -1.23 -7.68
C VAL A 124 -17.97 0.06 -6.98
N ARG A 125 -18.74 0.91 -7.67
CA ARG A 125 -19.27 2.16 -7.10
C ARG A 125 -20.16 1.91 -5.89
N ARG A 126 -21.08 0.95 -5.96
CA ARG A 126 -21.95 0.57 -4.84
C ARG A 126 -21.15 0.10 -3.63
N ARG A 127 -20.12 -0.74 -3.85
CA ARG A 127 -19.24 -1.22 -2.76
C ARG A 127 -18.44 -0.09 -2.13
N ALA A 128 -17.85 0.80 -2.93
CA ALA A 128 -17.11 1.95 -2.44
C ALA A 128 -18.02 2.91 -1.65
N ALA A 129 -19.22 3.21 -2.18
CA ALA A 129 -20.20 4.04 -1.50
C ALA A 129 -20.64 3.43 -0.15
N ALA A 130 -20.88 2.11 -0.09
CA ALA A 130 -21.22 1.42 1.16
C ALA A 130 -20.10 1.54 2.21
N ALA A 131 -18.85 1.36 1.80
CA ALA A 131 -17.69 1.51 2.69
C ALA A 131 -17.52 2.95 3.21
N ILE A 132 -17.66 3.94 2.33
CA ILE A 132 -17.61 5.36 2.71
C ILE A 132 -18.75 5.70 3.68
N MET A 133 -19.96 5.22 3.42
CA MET A 133 -21.11 5.44 4.29
C MET A 133 -20.90 4.80 5.66
N MET A 134 -20.36 3.58 5.72
CA MET A 134 -20.07 2.90 6.98
C MET A 134 -19.04 3.67 7.82
N LEU A 135 -17.96 4.16 7.20
CA LEU A 135 -16.97 5.00 7.88
C LEU A 135 -17.56 6.34 8.34
N ARG A 136 -18.47 6.92 7.55
CA ARG A 136 -19.18 8.14 7.94
C ARG A 136 -20.08 7.90 9.15
N THR A 137 -20.78 6.76 9.22
CA THR A 137 -21.53 6.38 10.42
C THR A 137 -20.60 6.24 11.63
N ALA A 138 -19.46 5.58 11.45
CA ALA A 138 -18.44 5.44 12.50
C ALA A 138 -17.90 6.78 13.01
N ASP A 139 -17.84 7.82 12.17
CA ASP A 139 -17.48 9.17 12.60
C ASP A 139 -18.51 9.80 13.54
N HIS A 140 -19.80 9.53 13.34
CA HIS A 140 -20.87 10.06 14.19
C HIS A 140 -20.97 9.29 15.52
N ASP A 141 -20.70 7.98 15.48
CA ASP A 141 -20.73 7.10 16.65
C ASP A 141 -19.50 7.28 17.57
N ALA A 142 -18.43 7.88 17.06
CA ALA A 142 -17.24 8.22 17.84
C ALA A 142 -17.55 9.35 18.85
N LEU A 143 -18.11 8.99 20.00
CA LEU A 143 -18.49 9.89 21.09
C LEU A 143 -17.30 10.74 21.55
N GLY A 144 -17.33 12.05 21.25
CA GLY A 144 -16.50 13.08 21.89
C GLY A 144 -14.98 12.93 21.75
N ALA A 145 -14.49 12.20 20.75
CA ALA A 145 -13.09 11.79 20.71
C ALA A 145 -12.13 12.96 20.43
N VAL A 146 -11.31 13.31 21.42
CA VAL A 146 -10.08 14.09 21.23
C VAL A 146 -9.24 13.39 20.16
N GLY A 147 -9.04 13.99 18.98
CA GLY A 147 -8.28 13.37 17.88
C GLY A 147 -8.92 13.54 16.51
N ARG A 148 -8.38 12.84 15.51
CA ARG A 148 -8.91 12.84 14.13
C ARG A 148 -10.06 11.83 13.99
N LYS A 149 -10.92 12.07 12.99
CA LYS A 149 -12.08 11.23 12.70
C LYS A 149 -11.66 9.82 12.22
N PRO A 150 -12.38 8.76 12.61
CA PRO A 150 -12.16 7.40 12.12
C PRO A 150 -12.01 7.30 10.59
N SER A 151 -12.91 7.92 9.82
CA SER A 151 -12.87 7.89 8.36
C SER A 151 -11.59 8.48 7.78
N ALA A 152 -11.14 9.62 8.33
CA ALA A 152 -9.93 10.30 7.91
C ALA A 152 -8.68 9.49 8.23
N LEU A 153 -8.66 8.84 9.40
CA LEU A 153 -7.55 7.99 9.84
C LEU A 153 -7.44 6.74 8.97
N VAL A 154 -8.55 6.04 8.74
CA VAL A 154 -8.61 4.86 7.87
C VAL A 154 -8.16 5.24 6.45
N HIS A 155 -8.71 6.34 5.88
CA HIS A 155 -8.32 6.78 4.54
C HIS A 155 -6.83 7.15 4.45
N ALA A 156 -6.30 7.85 5.46
CA ALA A 156 -4.90 8.24 5.50
C ALA A 156 -3.94 7.03 5.54
N VAL A 157 -4.19 6.05 6.42
CA VAL A 157 -3.32 4.86 6.50
C VAL A 157 -3.45 4.00 5.26
N VAL A 158 -4.68 3.73 4.81
CA VAL A 158 -4.94 2.70 3.79
C VAL A 158 -4.76 3.23 2.37
N CYS A 159 -5.23 4.44 2.06
CA CYS A 159 -5.19 4.98 0.70
C CYS A 159 -3.95 5.85 0.44
N HIS A 160 -3.39 6.46 1.49
CA HIS A 160 -2.26 7.38 1.37
C HIS A 160 -0.97 6.87 2.01
N GLU A 161 -0.96 5.65 2.55
CA GLU A 161 0.21 5.05 3.20
C GLU A 161 0.79 5.94 4.31
N ALA A 162 -0.06 6.70 5.00
CA ALA A 162 0.36 7.61 6.06
C ALA A 162 0.93 6.83 7.24
N GLU A 163 2.14 7.19 7.67
CA GLU A 163 2.81 6.53 8.79
C GLU A 163 2.06 6.79 10.11
N ALA A 164 1.62 5.70 10.74
CA ALA A 164 0.79 5.72 11.94
C ALA A 164 1.51 5.22 13.21
N SER A 165 2.79 4.86 13.10
CA SER A 165 3.60 4.41 14.24
C SER A 165 3.63 5.42 15.40
N ASN A 166 3.57 6.72 15.09
CA ASN A 166 3.66 7.81 16.08
C ASN A 166 2.32 8.53 16.34
N TRP A 167 1.20 7.96 15.89
CA TRP A 167 -0.11 8.56 16.17
C TRP A 167 -0.46 8.47 17.65
N SER A 168 -1.26 9.43 18.11
CA SER A 168 -1.73 9.47 19.50
C SER A 168 -2.58 8.23 19.83
N ALA A 169 -2.66 7.86 21.11
CA ALA A 169 -3.49 6.74 21.53
C ALA A 169 -4.95 6.92 21.09
N ALA A 170 -5.47 8.14 21.13
CA ALA A 170 -6.83 8.44 20.69
C ALA A 170 -7.02 8.23 19.18
N ASP A 171 -6.04 8.62 18.35
CA ASP A 171 -6.07 8.34 16.92
C ASP A 171 -5.99 6.84 16.62
N ILE A 172 -5.22 6.06 17.39
CA ILE A 172 -5.18 4.60 17.22
C ILE A 172 -6.52 3.96 17.61
N ILE A 173 -7.16 4.42 18.68
CA ILE A 173 -8.50 3.96 19.08
C ILE A 173 -9.55 4.30 18.00
N ASN A 174 -9.52 5.54 17.48
CA ASN A 174 -10.44 5.97 16.42
C ASN A 174 -10.19 5.21 15.10
N LEU A 175 -8.93 4.91 14.78
CA LEU A 175 -8.58 4.06 13.65
C LEU A 175 -9.18 2.65 13.82
N GLY A 176 -9.00 2.04 15.00
CA GLY A 176 -9.60 0.74 15.32
C GLY A 176 -11.12 0.75 15.18
N HIS A 177 -11.79 1.80 15.68
CA HIS A 177 -13.24 1.98 15.55
C HIS A 177 -13.70 2.03 14.09
N GLY A 178 -12.99 2.76 13.23
CA GLY A 178 -13.27 2.80 11.80
C GLY A 178 -13.06 1.43 11.11
N LEU A 179 -11.99 0.72 11.46
CA LEU A 179 -11.71 -0.61 10.93
C LEU A 179 -12.71 -1.66 11.41
N ASP A 180 -13.23 -1.56 12.63
CA ASP A 180 -14.31 -2.43 13.13
C ASP A 180 -15.63 -2.21 12.39
N ALA A 181 -15.93 -0.96 12.03
CA ALA A 181 -17.11 -0.66 11.20
C ALA A 181 -16.98 -1.33 9.81
N LEU A 182 -15.79 -1.27 9.20
CA LEU A 182 -15.50 -1.97 7.94
C LEU A 182 -15.53 -3.49 8.09
N ARG A 183 -14.98 -4.03 9.19
CA ARG A 183 -15.03 -5.45 9.50
C ARG A 183 -16.48 -5.96 9.53
N ARG A 184 -17.39 -5.21 10.18
CA ARG A 184 -18.84 -5.52 10.21
C ARG A 184 -19.46 -5.48 8.82
N LEU A 185 -19.12 -4.47 8.01
CA LEU A 185 -19.59 -4.36 6.63
C LEU A 185 -19.16 -5.56 5.77
N PHE A 186 -17.91 -6.02 5.95
CA PHE A 186 -17.31 -7.11 5.18
C PHE A 186 -17.52 -8.49 5.80
N ARG A 187 -18.17 -8.58 6.97
CA ARG A 187 -18.43 -9.82 7.73
C ARG A 187 -17.16 -10.63 8.04
N ILE A 188 -16.05 -9.94 8.25
CA ILE A 188 -14.76 -10.58 8.54
C ILE A 188 -14.78 -11.11 9.99
N GLY A 189 -14.47 -12.41 10.14
CA GLY A 189 -14.46 -13.09 11.45
C GLY A 189 -15.86 -13.39 12.01
N SER A 190 -16.91 -13.39 11.16
CA SER A 190 -18.30 -13.71 11.55
C SER A 190 -18.68 -15.18 11.31
N ASP A 191 -17.84 -15.96 10.60
CA ASP A 191 -18.11 -17.35 10.19
C ASP A 191 -17.50 -18.41 11.12
N SER A 192 -17.23 -18.06 12.39
CA SER A 192 -16.89 -19.04 13.43
C SER A 192 -18.03 -19.15 14.43
N SER A 193 -19.10 -19.84 14.03
CA SER A 193 -20.13 -20.43 14.90
C SER A 193 -20.73 -21.64 14.23
#